data_AF-A0A8W8J4C0-F1
#
_entry.id   AF-A0A8W8J4C0-F1
#
_cell.length_a   1.000
_cell.length_b   1.000
_cell.length_c   1.000
_cell.angle_alpha   90.00
_cell.angle_beta   90.00
_cell.angle_gamma   90.00
#
_symmetry.space_group_name_H-M   'P 1'
#
loop_
_entity.id
_entity.type
_entity.pdbx_description
1 polymer ?
#
loop_
_entity_poly.entity_id
_entity_poly.type
_entity_poly.pdbx_seq_one_letter_code
_entity_poly.pdbx_strand_id
1 'polypeptide(L)'
;MTTVWISRVFWIWKIFLLFQATDASHEEVLQIHYPSVTLSAQKNGYLSAQTEGGGDIHINSKGNNTSVYFDNINLLQLIEKVMSLPPVWMNHTDTGYSGNFEGGKYFSIPLNVMTPGTKNLSFEIVAGSLPPGVFLDIPNRRISGIAPDEDAEYIFTVRAKTGYGKFADAVFRFDSYELNQCEENPCHNNGVCNNTNEGKGYTCNCTGYYGERHCDTDCRLNSIGVSNKKTIPDAQLSAYLSRDQSLATEARLNSNSSSGWCGENGNAWIQVDLGSVGRVFAVTTQAGSSDKFLKSFTLSCSTDGAKFSDVMGTNTTAAYVFPSGTGALTQPLPDPATCRFVRLHPSTYKVHPCLKLELHGCVP
;
A
#
# COMPACT_ATOMS: atom_id res chain seq x y z
N MET A 1 72.90 -63.86 17.18
CA MET A 1 74.13 -63.09 16.90
C MET A 1 74.21 -62.93 15.38
N THR A 2 73.68 -61.81 14.87
CA THR A 2 74.40 -60.57 14.43
C THR A 2 75.02 -60.73 13.03
N THR A 3 74.32 -60.30 11.97
CA THR A 3 74.40 -59.00 11.23
C THR A 3 75.73 -58.80 10.47
N VAL A 4 75.78 -58.41 9.19
CA VAL A 4 75.41 -57.08 8.64
C VAL A 4 75.23 -57.08 7.08
N TRP A 5 74.11 -56.48 6.62
CA TRP A 5 73.77 -55.58 5.48
C TRP A 5 74.33 -55.78 4.03
N ILE A 6 73.52 -56.10 2.98
CA ILE A 6 72.46 -55.38 2.18
C ILE A 6 73.08 -54.60 0.97
N SER A 7 72.98 -54.97 -0.34
CA SER A 7 71.90 -55.40 -1.29
C SER A 7 71.28 -54.22 -2.08
N ARG A 8 70.94 -54.24 -3.38
CA ARG A 8 71.26 -55.01 -4.62
C ARG A 8 70.50 -54.30 -5.78
N VAL A 9 70.90 -54.63 -7.00
CA VAL A 9 70.42 -54.18 -8.31
C VAL A 9 69.16 -54.97 -8.76
N PHE A 10 68.48 -54.48 -9.83
CA PHE A 10 67.93 -55.22 -10.99
C PHE A 10 66.41 -55.58 -11.07
N TRP A 11 65.66 -55.04 -12.07
CA TRP A 11 65.15 -55.79 -13.26
C TRP A 11 64.40 -54.96 -14.32
N ILE A 12 64.38 -55.52 -15.54
CA ILE A 12 64.03 -54.99 -16.87
C ILE A 12 62.84 -55.79 -17.44
N TRP A 13 61.92 -55.15 -18.18
CA TRP A 13 61.16 -55.65 -19.38
C TRP A 13 59.99 -54.68 -19.69
N LYS A 14 59.48 -54.42 -20.90
CA LYS A 14 59.77 -54.80 -22.30
C LYS A 14 58.84 -53.96 -23.22
N ILE A 15 59.22 -53.86 -24.51
CA ILE A 15 58.36 -53.75 -25.73
C ILE A 15 57.91 -52.35 -26.22
N PHE A 16 58.57 -51.96 -27.31
CA PHE A 16 58.09 -51.34 -28.57
C PHE A 16 56.57 -51.16 -28.77
N LEU A 17 56.19 -49.95 -29.22
CA LEU A 17 55.37 -49.69 -30.41
C LEU A 17 55.64 -48.23 -30.78
N LEU A 18 56.36 -47.96 -31.87
CA LEU A 18 55.73 -47.44 -33.09
C LEU A 18 54.82 -46.25 -32.74
N PHE A 19 55.38 -45.04 -32.69
CA PHE A 19 54.58 -43.88 -33.11
C PHE A 19 54.30 -44.10 -34.59
N GLN A 20 53.15 -44.75 -34.86
CA GLN A 20 52.50 -44.60 -36.13
C GLN A 20 52.31 -43.11 -36.34
N ALA A 21 52.78 -42.62 -37.47
CA ALA A 21 52.25 -41.42 -38.05
C ALA A 21 50.72 -41.60 -38.08
N THR A 22 50.01 -40.91 -37.19
CA THR A 22 48.58 -40.71 -37.40
C THR A 22 48.49 -39.86 -38.64
N ASP A 23 47.91 -40.45 -39.68
CA ASP A 23 47.67 -39.87 -40.99
C ASP A 23 47.44 -38.36 -40.90
N ALA A 24 48.34 -37.63 -41.53
CA ALA A 24 48.08 -36.30 -42.05
C ALA A 24 46.96 -36.44 -43.10
N SER A 25 45.72 -36.52 -42.63
CA SER A 25 44.54 -36.46 -43.47
C SER A 25 44.06 -35.01 -43.48
N HIS A 26 44.40 -34.36 -44.59
CA HIS A 26 43.93 -33.06 -45.06
C HIS A 26 44.37 -31.80 -44.29
N GLU A 27 45.44 -31.20 -44.82
CA GLU A 27 45.66 -29.75 -44.98
C GLU A 27 46.28 -28.90 -43.84
N GLU A 28 46.91 -29.46 -42.81
CA GLU A 28 47.65 -28.66 -41.80
C GLU A 28 49.18 -28.63 -42.04
N VAL A 29 49.77 -27.44 -42.00
CA VAL A 29 51.18 -27.15 -42.37
C VAL A 29 52.07 -26.86 -41.16
N LEU A 30 51.51 -26.46 -40.01
CA LEU A 30 52.26 -26.19 -38.78
C LEU A 30 51.37 -26.53 -37.58
N GLN A 31 51.88 -27.32 -36.63
CA GLN A 31 51.25 -27.59 -35.34
C GLN A 31 52.21 -27.24 -34.20
N ILE A 32 51.77 -26.39 -33.27
CA ILE A 32 52.51 -26.06 -32.05
C ILE A 32 51.60 -26.34 -30.85
N HIS A 33 52.13 -27.09 -29.88
CA HIS A 33 51.45 -27.40 -28.62
C HIS A 33 52.22 -26.75 -27.46
N TYR A 34 51.74 -25.62 -26.92
CA TYR A 34 52.43 -24.98 -25.78
C TYR A 34 51.58 -23.95 -25.00
N PRO A 35 51.60 -24.02 -23.65
CA PRO A 35 50.94 -25.09 -22.92
C PRO A 35 49.41 -24.99 -23.08
N SER A 36 48.74 -26.12 -23.32
CA SER A 36 47.27 -26.27 -23.39
C SER A 36 46.53 -25.54 -24.53
N VAL A 37 47.27 -25.02 -25.52
CA VAL A 37 46.70 -24.51 -26.78
C VAL A 37 47.38 -25.24 -27.94
N THR A 38 46.56 -25.87 -28.78
CA THR A 38 46.97 -26.41 -30.07
C THR A 38 46.75 -25.34 -31.12
N LEU A 39 47.82 -24.88 -31.76
CA LEU A 39 47.76 -23.91 -32.84
C LEU A 39 48.11 -24.61 -34.15
N SER A 40 47.17 -24.69 -35.08
CA SER A 40 47.37 -25.25 -36.41
C SER A 40 47.19 -24.20 -37.52
N ALA A 41 48.02 -24.26 -38.55
CA ALA A 41 47.88 -23.42 -39.74
C ALA A 41 47.55 -24.29 -40.96
N GLN A 42 46.40 -24.06 -41.59
CA GLN A 42 46.00 -24.79 -42.79
C GLN A 42 46.64 -24.22 -44.06
N LYS A 43 46.72 -25.03 -45.12
CA LYS A 43 47.36 -24.69 -46.42
C LYS A 43 46.82 -23.39 -47.07
N ASN A 44 45.63 -22.94 -46.67
CA ASN A 44 44.97 -21.72 -47.17
C ASN A 44 45.04 -20.52 -46.20
N GLY A 45 45.91 -20.57 -45.18
CA GLY A 45 46.15 -19.44 -44.27
C GLY A 45 45.22 -19.35 -43.06
N TYR A 46 44.38 -20.36 -42.81
CA TYR A 46 43.55 -20.42 -41.60
C TYR A 46 44.39 -20.84 -40.40
N LEU A 47 44.39 -20.01 -39.36
CA LEU A 47 44.98 -20.32 -38.07
C LEU A 47 43.87 -20.82 -37.13
N SER A 48 43.86 -22.10 -36.77
CA SER A 48 42.97 -22.66 -35.74
C SER A 48 43.72 -22.78 -34.43
N ALA A 49 43.09 -22.32 -33.35
CA ALA A 49 43.58 -22.52 -32.00
C ALA A 49 42.50 -23.20 -31.16
N GLN A 50 42.84 -24.32 -30.52
CA GLN A 50 41.93 -25.09 -29.68
C GLN A 50 42.56 -25.27 -28.29
N THR A 51 41.79 -24.95 -27.25
CA THR A 51 42.19 -25.21 -25.86
C THR A 51 41.46 -26.46 -25.37
N GLU A 52 42.17 -27.41 -24.77
CA GLU A 52 41.59 -28.69 -24.32
C GLU A 52 40.76 -28.58 -23.03
N GLY A 53 40.57 -27.37 -22.49
CA GLY A 53 39.89 -27.14 -21.20
C GLY A 53 39.08 -25.85 -21.08
N GLY A 54 38.74 -25.19 -22.20
CA GLY A 54 37.91 -23.97 -22.19
C GLY A 54 38.63 -22.70 -21.70
N GLY A 55 39.92 -22.56 -22.00
CA GLY A 55 40.71 -21.37 -21.68
C GLY A 55 40.65 -20.30 -22.78
N ASP A 56 40.93 -19.05 -22.41
CA ASP A 56 41.03 -17.93 -23.35
C ASP A 56 42.28 -18.06 -24.25
N ILE A 57 42.14 -17.78 -25.55
CA ILE A 57 43.27 -17.69 -26.48
C ILE A 57 43.81 -16.27 -26.44
N HIS A 58 44.99 -16.08 -25.84
CA HIS A 58 45.65 -14.78 -25.78
C HIS A 58 46.54 -14.56 -27.00
N ILE A 59 46.12 -13.68 -27.91
CA ILE A 59 46.96 -13.22 -29.03
C ILE A 59 47.76 -12.00 -28.56
N ASN A 60 48.97 -12.24 -28.06
CA ASN A 60 49.87 -11.17 -27.64
C ASN A 60 50.73 -10.70 -28.81
N SER A 61 50.49 -9.50 -29.30
CA SER A 61 51.35 -8.88 -30.31
C SER A 61 52.63 -8.36 -29.63
N LYS A 62 53.81 -8.84 -30.05
CA LYS A 62 55.09 -8.39 -29.48
C LYS A 62 55.57 -7.12 -30.20
N GLY A 63 55.54 -5.99 -29.48
CA GLY A 63 56.14 -4.72 -29.89
C GLY A 63 55.13 -3.58 -30.02
N ASN A 64 55.59 -2.35 -29.79
CA ASN A 64 54.76 -1.14 -29.95
C ASN A 64 54.20 -1.11 -31.39
N ASN A 65 52.88 -0.91 -31.52
CA ASN A 65 52.18 -0.73 -32.81
C ASN A 65 51.98 -1.99 -33.69
N THR A 66 51.94 -3.19 -33.11
CA THR A 66 51.63 -4.43 -33.83
C THR A 66 50.11 -4.65 -33.93
N SER A 67 49.57 -4.80 -35.14
CA SER A 67 48.14 -5.04 -35.40
C SER A 67 47.89 -6.50 -35.79
N VAL A 68 46.80 -7.07 -35.29
CA VAL A 68 46.34 -8.43 -35.65
C VAL A 68 45.26 -8.30 -36.71
N TYR A 69 45.40 -9.04 -37.82
CA TYR A 69 44.44 -9.04 -38.91
C TYR A 69 43.79 -10.42 -39.06
N PHE A 70 42.48 -10.45 -39.31
CA PHE A 70 41.78 -11.63 -39.84
C PHE A 70 41.09 -11.25 -41.13
N ASP A 71 41.34 -11.98 -42.22
CA ASP A 71 40.77 -11.70 -43.53
C ASP A 71 40.93 -10.22 -43.98
N ASN A 72 42.16 -9.69 -43.83
CA ASN A 72 42.50 -8.27 -44.05
C ASN A 72 41.79 -7.24 -43.15
N ILE A 73 41.04 -7.66 -42.13
CA ILE A 73 40.40 -6.77 -41.15
C ILE A 73 41.31 -6.61 -39.94
N ASN A 74 41.70 -5.38 -39.63
CA ASN A 74 42.42 -5.05 -38.41
C ASN A 74 41.49 -5.23 -37.19
N LEU A 75 41.81 -6.20 -36.33
CA LEU A 75 41.01 -6.51 -35.14
C LEU A 75 40.94 -5.36 -34.13
N LEU A 76 42.01 -4.59 -33.97
CA LEU A 76 41.98 -3.41 -33.10
C LEU A 76 40.98 -2.39 -33.62
N GLN A 77 41.00 -2.10 -34.92
CA GLN A 77 40.03 -1.19 -35.54
C GLN A 77 38.59 -1.74 -35.47
N LEU A 78 38.42 -3.05 -35.59
CA LEU A 78 37.11 -3.69 -35.43
C LEU A 78 36.60 -3.55 -34.00
N ILE A 79 37.44 -3.83 -33.00
CA ILE A 79 37.12 -3.68 -31.58
C ILE A 79 36.81 -2.22 -31.26
N GLU A 80 37.64 -1.27 -31.72
CA GLU A 80 37.40 0.16 -31.58
C GLU A 80 36.05 0.56 -32.20
N LYS A 81 35.74 0.03 -33.39
CA LYS A 81 34.45 0.27 -34.06
C LYS A 81 33.29 -0.30 -33.25
N VAL A 82 33.40 -1.52 -32.73
CA VAL A 82 32.36 -2.16 -31.88
C VAL A 82 32.18 -1.38 -30.57
N MET A 83 33.27 -0.97 -29.91
CA MET A 83 33.23 -0.14 -28.70
C MET A 83 32.69 1.28 -28.97
N SER A 84 32.74 1.73 -30.22
CA SER A 84 32.20 3.03 -30.62
C SER A 84 30.69 3.05 -30.85
N LEU A 85 30.04 1.88 -30.91
CA LEU A 85 28.61 1.76 -31.18
C LEU A 85 27.76 2.12 -29.95
N PRO A 86 26.63 2.82 -30.12
CA PRO A 86 25.69 3.07 -29.03
C PRO A 86 24.96 1.79 -28.60
N PRO A 87 24.43 1.75 -27.37
CA PRO A 87 23.50 0.71 -26.95
C PRO A 87 22.24 0.73 -27.82
N VAL A 88 21.61 -0.43 -27.98
CA VAL A 88 20.34 -0.56 -28.70
C VAL A 88 19.25 -0.94 -27.72
N TRP A 89 18.21 -0.12 -27.64
CA TRP A 89 17.03 -0.44 -26.86
C TRP A 89 16.21 -1.51 -27.59
N MET A 90 15.85 -2.57 -26.88
CA MET A 90 14.99 -3.63 -27.41
C MET A 90 13.53 -3.26 -27.14
N ASN A 91 12.65 -3.56 -28.09
CA ASN A 91 11.24 -3.21 -27.98
C ASN A 91 10.53 -4.09 -26.92
N HIS A 92 9.50 -3.55 -26.26
CA HIS A 92 8.76 -4.27 -25.20
C HIS A 92 7.32 -4.65 -25.55
N THR A 93 6.72 -4.15 -26.63
CA THR A 93 5.41 -4.58 -27.16
C THR A 93 5.21 -4.03 -28.59
N ASP A 94 4.11 -4.41 -29.26
CA ASP A 94 3.74 -3.98 -30.62
C ASP A 94 3.55 -2.45 -30.80
N THR A 95 3.52 -1.65 -29.71
CA THR A 95 3.30 -0.19 -29.74
C THR A 95 4.50 0.66 -29.29
N GLY A 96 5.61 0.06 -28.84
CA GLY A 96 6.79 0.79 -28.33
C GLY A 96 6.93 0.76 -26.81
N TYR A 97 7.62 1.76 -26.22
CA TYR A 97 7.83 1.92 -24.76
C TYR A 97 6.60 2.54 -24.06
N SER A 98 5.39 2.11 -24.44
CA SER A 98 4.11 2.59 -23.90
C SER A 98 3.42 1.51 -23.07
N GLY A 99 2.74 1.88 -21.97
CA GLY A 99 1.93 0.92 -21.21
C GLY A 99 0.93 1.61 -20.29
N ASN A 100 -0.16 0.90 -19.98
CA ASN A 100 -1.20 1.35 -19.07
C ASN A 100 -1.05 0.63 -17.74
N PHE A 101 -1.23 1.34 -16.64
CA PHE A 101 -1.06 0.79 -15.29
C PHE A 101 -2.22 1.23 -14.39
N GLU A 102 -2.67 0.27 -13.57
CA GLU A 102 -3.63 0.55 -12.50
C GLU A 102 -2.96 1.40 -11.44
N GLY A 103 -3.54 2.58 -11.21
CA GLY A 103 -3.16 3.44 -10.11
C GLY A 103 -3.17 2.70 -8.77
N GLY A 104 -2.19 2.99 -7.91
CA GLY A 104 -2.07 2.34 -6.60
C GLY A 104 -1.60 0.88 -6.62
N LYS A 105 -1.32 0.27 -7.79
CA LYS A 105 -0.74 -1.08 -7.89
C LYS A 105 0.75 -1.06 -8.22
N TYR A 106 1.44 -2.09 -7.72
CA TYR A 106 2.87 -2.29 -8.01
C TYR A 106 3.04 -2.76 -9.46
N PHE A 107 3.92 -2.10 -10.21
CA PHE A 107 4.35 -2.55 -11.52
C PHE A 107 5.87 -2.59 -11.61
N SER A 108 6.37 -3.33 -12.61
CA SER A 108 7.80 -3.54 -12.79
C SER A 108 8.13 -3.87 -14.24
N ILE A 109 8.89 -3.00 -14.92
CA ILE A 109 9.21 -3.11 -16.35
C ILE A 109 10.73 -3.27 -16.53
N PRO A 110 11.20 -4.28 -17.28
CA PRO A 110 12.62 -4.46 -17.52
C PRO A 110 13.20 -3.42 -18.48
N LEU A 111 14.45 -3.00 -18.26
CA LEU A 111 15.23 -2.17 -19.18
C LEU A 111 16.08 -3.05 -20.09
N ASN A 112 15.44 -3.59 -21.13
CA ASN A 112 16.09 -4.43 -22.14
C ASN A 112 16.90 -3.57 -23.11
N VAL A 113 18.22 -3.61 -22.92
CA VAL A 113 19.20 -2.91 -23.75
C VAL A 113 20.28 -3.90 -24.14
N MET A 114 20.55 -3.96 -25.45
CA MET A 114 21.64 -4.73 -26.04
C MET A 114 22.87 -3.82 -26.17
N THR A 115 24.02 -4.29 -25.68
CA THR A 115 25.29 -3.57 -25.77
C THR A 115 26.34 -4.36 -26.52
N PRO A 116 26.99 -3.76 -27.53
CA PRO A 116 28.19 -4.34 -28.12
C PRO A 116 29.37 -4.23 -27.14
N GLY A 117 29.89 -5.37 -26.69
CA GLY A 117 31.22 -5.45 -26.05
C GLY A 117 31.33 -5.06 -24.56
N THR A 118 30.26 -4.61 -23.88
CA THR A 118 30.34 -4.28 -22.43
C THR A 118 29.19 -4.85 -21.61
N LYS A 119 29.50 -5.33 -20.40
CA LYS A 119 28.50 -5.61 -19.35
C LYS A 119 28.16 -4.39 -18.49
N ASN A 120 28.99 -3.34 -18.52
CA ASN A 120 28.82 -2.16 -17.68
C ASN A 120 27.87 -1.15 -18.35
N LEU A 121 26.61 -1.17 -17.92
CA LEU A 121 25.54 -0.26 -18.33
C LEU A 121 25.09 0.57 -17.13
N SER A 122 24.90 1.86 -17.35
CA SER A 122 24.22 2.75 -16.40
C SER A 122 22.96 3.32 -17.04
N PHE A 123 21.96 3.61 -16.21
CA PHE A 123 20.69 4.20 -16.62
C PHE A 123 20.46 5.51 -15.86
N GLU A 124 19.91 6.52 -16.54
CA GLU A 124 19.53 7.79 -15.93
C GLU A 124 18.30 8.38 -16.62
N ILE A 125 17.52 9.19 -15.89
CA ILE A 125 16.42 9.97 -16.45
C ILE A 125 17.00 11.28 -17.00
N VAL A 126 16.77 11.57 -18.27
CA VAL A 126 17.34 12.76 -18.95
C VAL A 126 16.30 13.79 -19.37
N ALA A 127 15.02 13.42 -19.39
CA ALA A 127 13.91 14.34 -19.64
C ALA A 127 12.61 13.81 -19.02
N GLY A 128 11.68 14.71 -18.67
CA GLY A 128 10.43 14.37 -18.00
C GLY A 128 10.66 13.97 -16.54
N SER A 129 9.68 13.29 -15.96
CA SER A 129 9.75 12.77 -14.59
C SER A 129 9.02 11.45 -14.49
N LEU A 130 9.52 10.56 -13.64
CA LEU A 130 8.82 9.33 -13.30
C LEU A 130 7.52 9.67 -12.54
N PRO A 131 6.49 8.82 -12.62
CA PRO A 131 5.34 8.94 -11.74
C PRO A 131 5.79 8.97 -10.26
N PRO A 132 5.16 9.76 -9.38
CA PRO A 132 5.42 9.70 -7.96
C PRO A 132 5.31 8.27 -7.42
N GLY A 133 6.27 7.83 -6.60
CA GLY A 133 6.31 6.45 -6.09
C GLY A 133 6.92 5.41 -7.04
N VAL A 134 7.31 5.82 -8.26
CA VAL A 134 8.05 5.01 -9.23
C VAL A 134 9.50 5.45 -9.28
N PHE A 135 10.41 4.47 -9.35
CA PHE A 135 11.85 4.72 -9.38
C PHE A 135 12.57 3.82 -10.38
N LEU A 136 13.77 4.26 -10.74
CA LEU A 136 14.71 3.50 -11.54
C LEU A 136 15.48 2.54 -10.63
N ASP A 137 15.13 1.25 -10.67
CA ASP A 137 15.83 0.17 -9.98
C ASP A 137 17.05 -0.25 -10.80
N ILE A 138 18.15 0.50 -10.62
CA ILE A 138 19.42 0.27 -11.34
C ILE A 138 19.98 -1.14 -11.08
N PRO A 139 20.05 -1.65 -9.83
CA PRO A 139 20.56 -2.99 -9.58
C PRO A 139 19.82 -4.09 -10.33
N ASN A 140 18.49 -4.00 -10.42
CA ASN A 140 17.68 -5.00 -11.12
C ASN A 140 17.39 -4.64 -12.59
N ARG A 141 17.88 -3.49 -13.06
CA ARG A 141 17.64 -2.94 -14.41
C ARG A 141 16.15 -2.83 -14.73
N ARG A 142 15.37 -2.22 -13.83
CA ARG A 142 13.92 -2.06 -14.00
C ARG A 142 13.48 -0.63 -13.70
N ILE A 143 12.30 -0.28 -14.23
CA ILE A 143 11.49 0.81 -13.68
C ILE A 143 10.38 0.14 -12.89
N SER A 144 10.26 0.47 -11.60
CA SER A 144 9.27 -0.17 -10.75
C SER A 144 8.83 0.73 -9.61
N GLY A 145 7.69 0.40 -9.02
CA GLY A 145 7.11 1.15 -7.92
C GLY A 145 5.59 1.09 -7.96
N ILE A 146 4.98 2.01 -7.23
CA ILE A 146 3.53 2.17 -7.16
C ILE A 146 3.22 3.58 -7.66
N ALA A 147 2.55 3.69 -8.81
CA ALA A 147 2.11 4.98 -9.34
C ALA A 147 0.88 5.51 -8.57
N PRO A 148 0.62 6.82 -8.59
CA PRO A 148 -0.58 7.39 -7.97
C PRO A 148 -1.87 6.83 -8.57
N ASP A 149 -2.92 6.80 -7.77
CA ASP A 149 -4.26 6.41 -8.20
C ASP A 149 -4.99 7.61 -8.79
N GLU A 150 -4.63 7.95 -10.03
CA GLU A 150 -5.13 9.10 -10.77
C GLU A 150 -5.08 8.84 -12.29
N ASP A 151 -5.95 9.53 -13.03
CA ASP A 151 -5.89 9.61 -14.48
C ASP A 151 -4.79 10.59 -14.92
N ALA A 152 -3.63 10.07 -15.32
CA ALA A 152 -2.50 10.88 -15.74
C ALA A 152 -1.61 10.18 -16.79
N GLU A 153 -1.08 10.97 -17.71
CA GLU A 153 -0.06 10.53 -18.66
C GLU A 153 1.33 11.01 -18.21
N TYR A 154 2.26 10.07 -18.08
CA TYR A 154 3.64 10.30 -17.70
C TYR A 154 4.58 10.01 -18.88
N ILE A 155 5.27 11.05 -19.36
CA ILE A 155 6.24 10.93 -20.44
C ILE A 155 7.63 11.28 -19.91
N PHE A 156 8.57 10.33 -20.01
CA PHE A 156 9.95 10.54 -19.59
C PHE A 156 10.93 9.82 -20.51
N THR A 157 12.17 10.29 -20.52
CA THR A 157 13.24 9.72 -21.36
C THR A 157 14.31 9.09 -20.47
N VAL A 158 14.62 7.82 -20.76
CA VAL A 158 15.68 7.08 -20.09
C VAL A 158 16.87 6.97 -21.04
N ARG A 159 18.06 7.31 -20.52
CA ARG A 159 19.33 7.12 -21.21
C ARG A 159 20.00 5.84 -20.73
N ALA A 160 20.39 4.98 -21.66
CA ALA A 160 21.32 3.89 -21.40
C ALA A 160 22.72 4.34 -21.84
N LYS A 161 23.70 4.25 -20.93
CA LYS A 161 25.10 4.63 -21.19
C LYS A 161 26.03 3.46 -20.95
N THR A 162 26.93 3.21 -21.88
CA THR A 162 27.96 2.18 -21.77
C THR A 162 29.17 2.69 -20.99
N GLY A 163 29.99 1.77 -20.48
CA GLY A 163 31.26 2.12 -19.82
C GLY A 163 32.24 2.94 -20.69
N TYR A 164 32.08 2.95 -22.02
CA TYR A 164 32.87 3.75 -22.96
C TYR A 164 32.27 5.12 -23.27
N GLY A 165 31.20 5.51 -22.58
CA GLY A 165 30.55 6.81 -22.73
C GLY A 165 29.64 6.95 -23.94
N LYS A 166 29.37 5.85 -24.68
CA LYS A 166 28.33 5.83 -25.72
C LYS A 166 26.96 5.67 -25.09
N PHE A 167 25.94 6.30 -25.66
CA PHE A 167 24.61 6.31 -25.08
C PHE A 167 23.51 6.25 -26.13
N ALA A 168 22.33 5.81 -25.70
CA ALA A 168 21.09 5.85 -26.47
C ALA A 168 19.92 6.18 -25.55
N ASP A 169 18.98 6.97 -26.06
CA ASP A 169 17.83 7.48 -25.32
C ASP A 169 16.56 6.77 -25.81
N ALA A 170 15.65 6.44 -24.88
CA ALA A 170 14.32 5.89 -25.17
C ALA A 170 13.25 6.68 -24.42
N VAL A 171 12.17 7.02 -25.12
CA VAL A 171 11.01 7.73 -24.56
C VAL A 171 10.00 6.72 -24.08
N PHE A 172 9.60 6.82 -22.82
CA PHE A 172 8.58 6.00 -22.17
C PHE A 172 7.30 6.83 -22.01
N ARG A 173 6.14 6.20 -22.21
CA ARG A 173 4.81 6.79 -22.02
C ARG A 173 3.96 5.89 -21.15
N PHE A 174 3.66 6.32 -19.94
CA PHE A 174 2.88 5.55 -18.97
C PHE A 174 1.56 6.26 -18.71
N ASP A 175 0.46 5.57 -18.97
CA ASP A 175 -0.87 6.03 -18.62
C ASP A 175 -1.26 5.37 -17.30
N SER A 176 -1.43 6.16 -16.24
CA SER A 176 -2.10 5.72 -15.01
C SER A 176 -3.59 6.02 -15.14
N TYR A 177 -4.42 5.11 -14.60
CA TYR A 177 -5.85 5.34 -14.49
C TYR A 177 -6.32 5.16 -13.05
N GLU A 178 -7.28 5.99 -12.66
CA GLU A 178 -7.92 5.95 -11.34
C GLU A 178 -8.82 4.72 -11.22
N LEU A 179 -8.69 3.98 -10.12
CA LEU A 179 -9.58 2.90 -9.79
C LEU A 179 -10.91 3.46 -9.28
N ASN A 180 -12.01 3.12 -9.97
CA ASN A 180 -13.35 3.42 -9.49
C ASN A 180 -13.74 2.42 -8.39
N GLN A 181 -13.51 2.79 -7.13
CA GLN A 181 -13.88 1.96 -5.98
C GLN A 181 -15.39 1.77 -5.82
N CYS A 182 -16.22 2.46 -6.61
CA CYS A 182 -17.67 2.29 -6.67
C CYS A 182 -18.17 1.37 -7.79
N GLU A 183 -17.30 0.72 -8.57
CA GLU A 183 -17.70 -0.19 -9.66
C GLU A 183 -18.64 -1.30 -9.17
N GLU A 184 -18.33 -1.95 -8.04
CA GLU A 184 -19.19 -2.97 -7.42
C GLU A 184 -20.14 -2.42 -6.34
N ASN A 185 -20.25 -1.09 -6.19
CA ASN A 185 -20.93 -0.39 -5.09
C ASN A 185 -20.71 -1.05 -3.69
N PRO A 186 -19.66 -0.66 -2.95
CA PRO A 186 -19.37 -1.20 -1.62
C PRO A 186 -20.32 -0.72 -0.51
N CYS A 187 -21.30 0.14 -0.80
CA CYS A 187 -22.24 0.65 0.19
C CYS A 187 -23.44 -0.29 0.34
N HIS A 188 -23.76 -0.67 1.57
CA HIS A 188 -24.89 -1.54 1.89
C HIS A 188 -26.20 -0.76 2.02
N ASN A 189 -27.32 -1.50 2.12
CA ASN A 189 -28.66 -0.95 2.38
C ASN A 189 -29.08 0.19 1.42
N ASN A 190 -28.79 0.04 0.12
CA ASN A 190 -29.04 1.03 -0.92
C ASN A 190 -28.31 2.37 -0.66
N GLY A 191 -27.16 2.33 0.00
CA GLY A 191 -26.25 3.46 0.06
C GLY A 191 -25.70 3.80 -1.32
N VAL A 192 -25.51 5.09 -1.58
CA VAL A 192 -24.91 5.57 -2.83
C VAL A 192 -23.42 5.76 -2.62
N CYS A 193 -22.61 5.00 -3.36
CA CYS A 193 -21.15 5.15 -3.35
C CYS A 193 -20.73 6.37 -4.16
N ASN A 194 -19.90 7.21 -3.55
CA ASN A 194 -19.23 8.31 -4.21
C ASN A 194 -17.72 8.04 -4.19
N ASN A 195 -17.14 7.87 -5.37
CA ASN A 195 -15.70 7.74 -5.51
C ASN A 195 -15.05 9.05 -5.08
N THR A 196 -14.01 9.00 -4.26
CA THR A 196 -13.27 10.22 -3.91
C THR A 196 -12.07 10.33 -4.83
N ASN A 197 -12.03 11.39 -5.63
CA ASN A 197 -10.90 11.72 -6.48
C ASN A 197 -9.58 11.72 -5.66
N GLU A 198 -8.47 11.39 -6.30
CA GLU A 198 -7.10 11.36 -5.74
C GLU A 198 -6.74 10.09 -4.94
N GLY A 199 -7.36 8.94 -5.24
CA GLY A 199 -6.97 7.68 -4.60
C GLY A 199 -7.26 7.59 -3.09
N LYS A 200 -8.11 8.48 -2.56
CA LYS A 200 -8.49 8.52 -1.14
C LYS A 200 -9.59 7.52 -0.79
N GLY A 201 -10.07 6.75 -1.78
CA GLY A 201 -11.06 5.69 -1.65
C GLY A 201 -12.46 6.13 -2.06
N TYR A 202 -13.46 5.82 -1.24
CA TYR A 202 -14.86 6.17 -1.49
C TYR A 202 -15.57 6.61 -0.21
N THR A 203 -16.72 7.25 -0.38
CA THR A 203 -17.65 7.56 0.71
C THR A 203 -19.03 6.97 0.39
N CYS A 204 -19.77 6.61 1.42
CA CYS A 204 -21.14 6.12 1.28
C CYS A 204 -22.13 7.19 1.74
N ASN A 205 -23.04 7.61 0.86
CA ASN A 205 -24.19 8.40 1.24
C ASN A 205 -25.33 7.45 1.65
N CYS A 206 -25.51 7.26 2.95
CA CYS A 206 -26.48 6.33 3.50
C CYS A 206 -27.90 6.84 3.40
N THR A 207 -28.82 5.98 2.97
CA THR A 207 -30.24 6.31 2.82
C THR A 207 -31.03 5.89 4.06
N GLY A 208 -32.12 6.61 4.33
CA GLY A 208 -33.02 6.32 5.45
C GLY A 208 -32.36 6.48 6.82
N TYR A 209 -32.29 5.36 7.55
CA TYR A 209 -31.82 5.27 8.93
C TYR A 209 -30.51 4.48 9.08
N TYR A 210 -29.84 4.15 7.98
CA TYR A 210 -28.53 3.52 8.02
C TYR A 210 -27.41 4.56 8.09
N GLY A 211 -26.27 4.19 8.66
CA GLY A 211 -25.10 5.05 8.82
C GLY A 211 -23.80 4.24 8.93
N GLU A 212 -22.75 4.91 9.42
CA GLU A 212 -21.37 4.41 9.43
C GLU A 212 -20.74 4.33 8.02
N ARG A 213 -19.51 3.81 7.95
CA ARG A 213 -18.66 3.81 6.74
C ARG A 213 -19.31 3.12 5.53
N HIS A 214 -20.05 2.03 5.74
CA HIS A 214 -20.63 1.21 4.66
C HIS A 214 -22.16 1.17 4.69
N CYS A 215 -22.82 2.03 5.47
CA CYS A 215 -24.27 2.01 5.64
C CYS A 215 -24.80 0.66 6.16
N ASP A 216 -24.01 -0.07 6.93
CA ASP A 216 -24.29 -1.40 7.48
C ASP A 216 -25.03 -1.33 8.82
N THR A 217 -24.95 -0.20 9.51
CA THR A 217 -25.49 -0.01 10.86
C THR A 217 -26.86 0.65 10.83
N ASP A 218 -27.87 0.03 11.45
CA ASP A 218 -29.19 0.64 11.69
C ASP A 218 -29.10 1.63 12.88
N CYS A 219 -29.05 2.93 12.56
CA CYS A 219 -28.86 4.00 13.54
C CYS A 219 -30.02 4.12 14.56
N ARG A 220 -31.18 3.49 14.32
CA ARG A 220 -32.30 3.54 15.28
C ARG A 220 -32.05 2.71 16.53
N LEU A 221 -31.24 1.66 16.38
CA LEU A 221 -30.91 0.70 17.45
C LEU A 221 -29.44 0.76 17.86
N ASN A 222 -28.63 1.52 17.11
CA ASN A 222 -27.22 1.67 17.40
C ASN A 222 -27.01 2.59 18.59
N SER A 223 -26.43 2.06 19.67
CA SER A 223 -26.04 2.86 20.81
C SER A 223 -24.87 3.78 20.44
N ILE A 224 -25.02 5.08 20.69
CA ILE A 224 -23.94 6.07 20.52
C ILE A 224 -22.87 5.89 21.61
N GLY A 225 -23.21 5.21 22.72
CA GLY A 225 -22.25 4.81 23.74
C GLY A 225 -22.17 5.75 24.93
N VAL A 226 -23.24 6.46 25.26
CA VAL A 226 -23.36 7.23 26.52
C VAL A 226 -23.14 6.31 27.73
N SER A 227 -23.58 5.06 27.67
CA SER A 227 -23.31 4.05 28.71
C SER A 227 -21.82 3.72 28.89
N ASN A 228 -20.98 3.94 27.86
CA ASN A 228 -19.57 3.57 27.85
C ASN A 228 -18.65 4.80 27.98
N LYS A 229 -17.99 4.93 29.14
CA LYS A 229 -17.03 6.02 29.41
C LYS A 229 -15.82 6.10 28.48
N LYS A 230 -15.52 5.04 27.72
CA LYS A 230 -14.46 5.06 26.70
C LYS A 230 -14.93 5.69 25.40
N THR A 231 -16.22 5.56 25.08
CA THR A 231 -16.82 6.09 23.85
C THR A 231 -17.21 7.56 24.06
N ILE A 232 -17.95 7.85 25.14
CA ILE A 232 -18.29 9.21 25.57
C ILE A 232 -17.60 9.46 26.91
N PRO A 233 -16.43 10.12 26.98
CA PRO A 233 -15.74 10.40 28.24
C PRO A 233 -16.53 11.30 29.19
N ASP A 234 -16.17 11.30 30.47
CA ASP A 234 -16.88 12.06 31.50
C ASP A 234 -16.93 13.57 31.22
N ALA A 235 -15.91 14.11 30.57
CA ALA A 235 -15.86 15.51 30.15
C ALA A 235 -16.94 15.90 29.13
N GLN A 236 -17.57 14.93 28.46
CA GLN A 236 -18.66 15.15 27.51
C GLN A 236 -20.05 15.09 28.15
N LEU A 237 -20.12 14.86 29.47
CA LEU A 237 -21.37 14.91 30.23
C LEU A 237 -21.37 16.14 31.12
N SER A 238 -22.39 16.98 30.97
CA SER A 238 -22.58 18.16 31.81
C SER A 238 -24.04 18.28 32.21
N ALA A 239 -24.32 18.97 33.31
CA ALA A 239 -25.67 19.16 33.81
C ALA A 239 -25.82 20.54 34.46
N TYR A 240 -27.07 20.99 34.54
CA TYR A 240 -27.46 22.23 35.18
C TYR A 240 -28.50 21.95 36.25
N LEU A 241 -28.37 22.65 37.39
CA LEU A 241 -29.18 22.45 38.59
C LEU A 241 -29.20 20.99 39.04
N SER A 242 -28.02 20.36 39.11
CA SER A 242 -27.87 19.06 39.78
C SER A 242 -28.23 19.18 41.25
N ARG A 243 -28.93 18.18 41.76
CA ARG A 243 -29.28 18.08 43.18
C ARG A 243 -28.11 17.52 43.99
N ASP A 244 -27.81 18.15 45.13
CA ASP A 244 -26.72 17.78 46.04
C ASP A 244 -25.39 17.57 45.28
N GLN A 245 -24.76 16.39 45.40
CA GLN A 245 -23.53 16.00 44.71
C GLN A 245 -23.78 15.08 43.50
N SER A 246 -25.00 15.06 42.95
CA SER A 246 -25.31 14.17 41.81
C SER A 246 -24.53 14.60 40.57
N LEU A 247 -23.70 13.68 40.06
CA LEU A 247 -22.81 13.95 38.93
C LEU A 247 -23.52 13.63 37.61
N ALA A 248 -23.27 14.43 36.56
CA ALA A 248 -23.80 14.15 35.22
C ALA A 248 -23.38 12.76 34.71
N THR A 249 -22.20 12.28 35.12
CA THR A 249 -21.66 10.96 34.78
C THR A 249 -22.45 9.80 35.39
N GLU A 250 -23.27 10.03 36.41
CA GLU A 250 -24.16 9.01 36.98
C GLU A 250 -25.34 8.70 36.06
N ALA A 251 -25.64 9.58 35.10
CA ALA A 251 -26.73 9.43 34.16
C ALA A 251 -26.47 8.38 33.07
N ARG A 252 -25.32 7.73 33.04
CA ARG A 252 -25.05 6.67 32.06
C ARG A 252 -26.02 5.50 32.27
N LEU A 253 -26.63 5.01 31.19
CA LEU A 253 -27.50 3.83 31.26
C LEU A 253 -26.77 2.66 31.94
N ASN A 254 -27.47 1.93 32.81
CA ASN A 254 -26.92 0.81 33.59
C ASN A 254 -25.73 1.16 34.49
N SER A 255 -25.51 2.45 34.82
CA SER A 255 -24.51 2.83 35.81
C SER A 255 -24.80 2.22 37.18
N ASN A 256 -23.76 2.05 38.00
CA ASN A 256 -23.87 1.58 39.38
C ASN A 256 -24.49 2.62 40.34
N SER A 257 -24.84 3.81 39.84
CA SER A 257 -25.53 4.82 40.65
C SER A 257 -26.91 4.32 41.06
N SER A 258 -27.28 4.54 42.32
CA SER A 258 -28.57 4.14 42.88
C SER A 258 -29.75 4.92 42.31
N SER A 259 -29.51 6.15 41.82
CA SER A 259 -30.55 7.04 41.29
C SER A 259 -30.21 7.65 39.92
N GLY A 260 -29.03 7.34 39.36
CA GLY A 260 -28.54 8.05 38.18
C GLY A 260 -28.25 9.52 38.48
N TRP A 261 -28.35 10.38 37.48
CA TRP A 261 -28.28 11.82 37.68
C TRP A 261 -29.63 12.37 38.14
N CYS A 262 -29.63 13.25 39.14
CA CYS A 262 -30.80 13.92 39.68
C CYS A 262 -30.70 15.44 39.51
N GLY A 263 -31.70 16.04 38.85
CA GLY A 263 -31.90 17.49 38.86
C GLY A 263 -32.64 17.98 40.11
N GLU A 264 -32.51 19.26 40.43
CA GLU A 264 -33.20 19.90 41.55
C GLU A 264 -34.72 19.99 41.29
N ASN A 265 -35.09 20.44 40.08
CA ASN A 265 -36.48 20.64 39.67
C ASN A 265 -36.62 20.59 38.13
N GLY A 266 -37.80 20.95 37.60
CA GLY A 266 -38.10 20.93 36.16
C GLY A 266 -37.29 21.91 35.29
N ASN A 267 -36.53 22.83 35.89
CA ASN A 267 -35.62 23.72 35.16
C ASN A 267 -34.20 23.14 35.00
N ALA A 268 -33.93 21.97 35.58
CA ALA A 268 -32.66 21.27 35.42
C ALA A 268 -32.51 20.71 34.00
N TRP A 269 -31.28 20.42 33.58
CA TRP A 269 -31.05 19.66 32.35
C TRP A 269 -29.75 18.86 32.45
N ILE A 270 -29.67 17.80 31.65
CA ILE A 270 -28.44 17.06 31.41
C ILE A 270 -28.11 17.05 29.93
N GLN A 271 -26.83 17.20 29.61
CA GLN A 271 -26.30 17.32 28.26
C GLN A 271 -25.26 16.24 27.98
N VAL A 272 -25.36 15.67 26.79
CA VAL A 272 -24.34 14.82 26.17
C VAL A 272 -23.72 15.59 24.99
N ASP A 273 -22.40 15.75 24.98
CA ASP A 273 -21.61 16.13 23.80
C ASP A 273 -21.17 14.86 23.06
N LEU A 274 -21.61 14.68 21.82
CA LEU A 274 -21.27 13.53 20.99
C LEU A 274 -19.84 13.62 20.42
N GLY A 275 -19.17 14.77 20.57
CA GLY A 275 -17.81 15.03 20.06
C GLY A 275 -17.79 15.50 18.61
N SER A 276 -18.63 14.93 17.76
CA SER A 276 -18.88 15.37 16.37
C SER A 276 -20.38 15.50 16.11
N VAL A 277 -20.75 16.05 14.96
CA VAL A 277 -22.16 16.15 14.54
C VAL A 277 -22.61 14.80 14.01
N GLY A 278 -23.56 14.16 14.69
CA GLY A 278 -24.18 12.90 14.28
C GLY A 278 -25.70 13.01 14.10
N ARG A 279 -26.35 11.89 13.79
CA ARG A 279 -27.81 11.79 13.71
C ARG A 279 -28.35 10.95 14.86
N VAL A 280 -29.21 11.54 15.67
CA VAL A 280 -29.86 10.90 16.82
C VAL A 280 -31.27 10.48 16.43
N PHE A 281 -31.61 9.22 16.69
CA PHE A 281 -32.87 8.59 16.29
C PHE A 281 -33.75 8.19 17.47
N ALA A 282 -33.16 7.85 18.61
CA ALA A 282 -33.92 7.46 19.80
C ALA A 282 -33.14 7.78 21.08
N VAL A 283 -33.85 7.78 22.18
CA VAL A 283 -33.29 7.85 23.52
C VAL A 283 -33.80 6.67 24.33
N THR A 284 -32.90 5.97 25.01
CA THR A 284 -33.28 5.10 26.11
C THR A 284 -33.16 5.88 27.40
N THR A 285 -34.19 5.83 28.23
CA THR A 285 -34.11 6.34 29.60
C THR A 285 -34.34 5.19 30.58
N GLN A 286 -33.81 5.31 31.79
CA GLN A 286 -34.06 4.41 32.91
C GLN A 286 -34.40 5.24 34.14
N ALA A 287 -35.40 4.81 34.90
CA ALA A 287 -35.77 5.47 36.14
C ALA A 287 -34.59 5.49 37.11
N GLY A 288 -34.43 6.61 37.82
CA GLY A 288 -33.41 6.72 38.86
C GLY A 288 -33.63 5.70 39.99
N SER A 289 -34.76 5.82 40.68
CA SER A 289 -35.18 4.90 41.76
C SER A 289 -36.71 4.77 41.81
N SER A 290 -37.25 3.93 42.69
CA SER A 290 -38.70 3.80 42.91
C SER A 290 -39.38 5.07 43.42
N ASP A 291 -38.62 5.93 44.13
CA ASP A 291 -39.17 7.09 44.84
C ASP A 291 -38.77 8.43 44.25
N LYS A 292 -37.65 8.47 43.52
CA LYS A 292 -37.16 9.65 42.82
C LYS A 292 -36.90 9.26 41.37
N PHE A 293 -37.77 9.69 40.46
CA PHE A 293 -37.61 9.38 39.04
C PHE A 293 -38.28 10.41 38.14
N LEU A 294 -37.68 10.58 36.97
CA LEU A 294 -38.24 11.31 35.85
C LEU A 294 -39.47 10.57 35.28
N LYS A 295 -40.60 11.27 35.16
CA LYS A 295 -41.81 10.74 34.53
C LYS A 295 -41.94 11.18 33.09
N SER A 296 -41.55 12.41 32.76
CA SER A 296 -41.62 12.90 31.40
C SER A 296 -40.62 14.01 31.12
N PHE A 297 -40.18 14.13 29.87
CA PHE A 297 -39.14 15.06 29.45
C PHE A 297 -39.30 15.51 28.01
N THR A 298 -38.57 16.56 27.65
CA THR A 298 -38.33 17.01 26.27
C THR A 298 -36.84 16.94 25.94
N LEU A 299 -36.52 16.92 24.64
CA LEU A 299 -35.15 16.96 24.15
C LEU A 299 -34.93 18.21 23.30
N SER A 300 -33.76 18.81 23.45
CA SER A 300 -33.27 19.84 22.55
C SER A 300 -31.88 19.48 22.04
N CYS A 301 -31.57 19.97 20.85
CA CYS A 301 -30.37 19.63 20.10
C CYS A 301 -29.65 20.87 19.62
N SER A 302 -28.32 20.79 19.52
CA SER A 302 -27.49 21.83 18.95
C SER A 302 -26.29 21.23 18.21
N THR A 303 -25.86 21.88 17.14
CA THR A 303 -24.60 21.55 16.43
C THR A 303 -23.42 22.40 16.92
N ASP A 304 -23.68 23.58 17.49
CA ASP A 304 -22.68 24.57 17.89
C ASP A 304 -22.56 24.75 19.41
N GLY A 305 -23.51 24.22 20.19
CA GLY A 305 -23.57 24.35 21.65
C GLY A 305 -24.10 25.70 22.13
N ALA A 306 -24.46 26.61 21.22
CA ALA A 306 -24.97 27.94 21.52
C ALA A 306 -26.48 28.04 21.28
N LYS A 307 -26.97 27.53 20.15
CA LYS A 307 -28.40 27.54 19.81
C LYS A 307 -28.97 26.15 19.89
N PHE A 308 -29.97 25.98 20.77
CA PHE A 308 -30.69 24.73 20.92
C PHE A 308 -32.07 24.83 20.30
N SER A 309 -32.41 23.83 19.50
CA SER A 309 -33.75 23.64 18.92
C SER A 309 -34.37 22.39 19.52
N ASP A 310 -35.66 22.48 19.85
CA ASP A 310 -36.41 21.31 20.30
C ASP A 310 -36.50 20.28 19.18
N VAL A 311 -36.27 19.01 19.53
CA VAL A 311 -36.33 17.88 18.58
C VAL A 311 -37.60 17.04 18.78
N MET A 312 -38.54 17.60 19.53
CA MET A 312 -39.89 17.09 19.69
C MET A 312 -40.76 17.71 18.59
N GLY A 313 -41.58 16.89 17.92
CA GLY A 313 -42.41 17.32 16.80
C GLY A 313 -43.43 18.40 17.19
N THR A 314 -43.81 19.23 16.22
CA THR A 314 -44.66 20.43 16.38
C THR A 314 -46.11 20.16 16.84
N ASN A 315 -46.54 18.90 16.92
CA ASN A 315 -47.91 18.52 17.21
C ASN A 315 -48.10 17.75 18.53
N THR A 316 -47.12 17.70 19.42
CA THR A 316 -47.31 16.98 20.67
C THR A 316 -46.87 17.77 21.90
N THR A 317 -47.83 17.93 22.82
CA THR A 317 -47.60 18.01 24.27
C THR A 317 -46.97 16.71 24.83
N ALA A 318 -46.30 15.89 24.01
CA ALA A 318 -45.81 14.57 24.39
C ALA A 318 -44.45 14.72 25.04
N ALA A 319 -44.46 15.06 26.33
CA ALA A 319 -43.35 14.69 27.17
C ALA A 319 -43.22 13.15 27.16
N TYR A 320 -42.02 12.63 26.92
CA TYR A 320 -41.76 11.20 26.82
C TYR A 320 -42.07 10.49 28.13
N VAL A 321 -43.18 9.74 28.19
CA VAL A 321 -43.67 9.18 29.45
C VAL A 321 -42.91 7.93 29.85
N PHE A 322 -42.39 7.93 31.08
CA PHE A 322 -41.87 6.75 31.77
C PHE A 322 -43.04 6.02 32.46
N PRO A 323 -43.49 4.85 31.97
CA PRO A 323 -44.45 4.05 32.70
C PRO A 323 -43.75 3.57 33.98
N SER A 324 -44.31 3.93 35.13
CA SER A 324 -43.76 3.67 36.46
C SER A 324 -43.18 2.26 36.60
N GLY A 325 -41.85 2.16 36.55
CA GLY A 325 -41.10 0.90 36.58
C GLY A 325 -39.60 1.16 36.58
N THR A 326 -38.80 0.19 37.04
CA THR A 326 -37.32 0.28 37.10
C THR A 326 -36.63 -0.13 35.79
N GLY A 327 -37.40 -0.60 34.79
CA GLY A 327 -36.89 -1.01 33.49
C GLY A 327 -36.52 0.18 32.61
N ALA A 328 -35.55 0.00 31.72
CA ALA A 328 -35.19 0.99 30.71
C ALA A 328 -36.23 1.01 29.57
N LEU A 329 -36.53 2.19 29.04
CA LEU A 329 -37.47 2.39 27.94
C LEU A 329 -36.80 3.16 26.81
N THR A 330 -36.81 2.59 25.60
CA THR A 330 -36.36 3.26 24.38
C THR A 330 -37.53 3.92 23.67
N GLN A 331 -37.39 5.20 23.34
CA GLN A 331 -38.38 5.97 22.62
C GLN A 331 -37.75 6.65 21.40
N PRO A 332 -38.33 6.47 20.19
CA PRO A 332 -37.82 7.11 18.99
C PRO A 332 -38.14 8.61 19.01
N LEU A 333 -37.27 9.40 18.40
CA LEU A 333 -37.55 10.78 18.04
C LEU A 333 -38.60 10.80 16.92
N PRO A 334 -39.49 11.82 16.87
CA PRO A 334 -40.46 11.96 15.77
C PRO A 334 -39.76 12.07 14.41
N ASP A 335 -38.66 12.82 14.38
CA ASP A 335 -37.75 12.93 13.25
C ASP A 335 -36.30 12.80 13.73
N PRO A 336 -35.40 12.17 12.97
CA PRO A 336 -33.99 12.08 13.34
C PRO A 336 -33.37 13.47 13.44
N ALA A 337 -32.68 13.75 14.56
CA ALA A 337 -32.09 15.05 14.81
C ALA A 337 -30.59 15.06 14.51
N THR A 338 -30.12 16.04 13.75
CA THR A 338 -28.69 16.24 13.46
C THR A 338 -28.06 17.11 14.55
N CYS A 339 -27.26 16.49 15.41
CA CYS A 339 -26.81 17.07 16.69
C CYS A 339 -25.36 16.76 16.98
N ARG A 340 -24.67 17.69 17.65
CA ARG A 340 -23.49 17.39 18.46
C ARG A 340 -23.82 17.39 19.95
N PHE A 341 -24.63 18.34 20.40
CA PHE A 341 -25.04 18.46 21.80
C PHE A 341 -26.52 18.10 21.92
N VAL A 342 -26.84 17.19 22.83
CA VAL A 342 -28.21 16.77 23.13
C VAL A 342 -28.50 17.08 24.60
N ARG A 343 -29.55 17.85 24.87
CA ARG A 343 -30.03 18.14 26.22
C ARG A 343 -31.36 17.46 26.48
N LEU A 344 -31.46 16.83 27.64
CA LEU A 344 -32.70 16.34 28.20
C LEU A 344 -33.20 17.30 29.28
N HIS A 345 -34.44 17.74 29.13
CA HIS A 345 -35.13 18.69 30.02
C HIS A 345 -36.30 17.99 30.72
N PRO A 346 -36.26 17.80 32.05
CA PRO A 346 -37.36 17.23 32.81
C PRO A 346 -38.64 18.08 32.73
N SER A 347 -39.78 17.43 32.53
CA SER A 347 -41.10 18.08 32.53
C SER A 347 -41.92 17.69 33.76
N THR A 348 -42.04 16.39 34.04
CA THR A 348 -42.71 15.90 35.26
C THR A 348 -41.91 14.78 35.91
N TYR A 349 -42.00 14.66 37.24
CA TYR A 349 -41.19 13.70 38.01
C TYR A 349 -41.85 13.33 39.35
N LYS A 350 -41.42 12.23 39.95
CA LYS A 350 -41.76 11.86 41.34
C LYS A 350 -40.62 12.37 42.24
N VAL A 351 -40.93 13.27 43.18
CA VAL A 351 -40.00 13.91 44.13
C VAL A 351 -38.88 14.73 43.44
N HIS A 352 -37.98 14.10 42.68
CA HIS A 352 -36.95 14.76 41.87
C HIS A 352 -36.76 14.07 40.50
N PRO A 353 -36.37 14.81 39.45
CA PRO A 353 -36.08 14.25 38.14
C PRO A 353 -34.74 13.50 38.14
N CYS A 354 -34.80 12.23 38.51
CA CYS A 354 -33.66 11.32 38.51
C CYS A 354 -33.75 10.31 37.35
N LEU A 355 -32.67 10.13 36.60
CA LEU A 355 -32.64 9.26 35.42
C LEU A 355 -31.25 8.74 35.07
N LYS A 356 -31.24 7.69 34.25
CA LYS A 356 -30.10 7.29 33.42
C LYS A 356 -30.53 7.28 31.95
N LEU A 357 -29.60 7.42 31.01
CA LEU A 357 -29.90 7.51 29.59
C LEU A 357 -28.83 6.88 28.69
N GLU A 358 -29.27 6.51 27.48
CA GLU A 358 -28.47 6.17 26.32
C GLU A 358 -29.08 6.87 25.09
N LEU A 359 -28.25 7.31 24.16
CA LEU A 359 -28.69 7.87 22.89
C LEU A 359 -28.45 6.84 21.79
N HIS A 360 -29.39 6.75 20.84
CA HIS A 360 -29.25 5.88 19.68
C HIS A 360 -29.13 6.70 18.42
N GLY A 361 -28.17 6.34 17.57
CA GLY A 361 -27.84 7.09 16.38
C GLY A 361 -26.55 6.64 15.72
N CYS A 362 -26.09 7.41 14.75
CA CYS A 362 -24.78 7.23 14.12
C CYS A 362 -24.01 8.54 14.17
N VAL A 363 -22.74 8.45 14.54
CA VAL A 363 -21.82 9.58 14.70
C VAL A 363 -20.59 9.27 13.83
N PRO A 364 -20.24 10.15 12.88
CA PRO A 364 -19.21 9.89 11.88
C PRO A 364 -17.78 9.96 12.42
#